data_AF-A0A8C5T3S6-F1
#
_entry.id   AF-A0A8C5T3S6-F1
#
_cell.length_a   1.000
_cell.length_b   1.000
_cell.length_c   1.000
_cell.angle_alpha   90.00
_cell.angle_beta   90.00
_cell.angle_gamma   90.00
#
_symmetry.space_group_name_H-M   'P 1'
#
loop_
_entity.id
_entity.type
_entity.pdbx_description
1 polymer ?
#
loop_
_entity_poly.entity_id
_entity_poly.type
_entity_poly.pdbx_seq_one_letter_code
_entity_poly.pdbx_strand_id
1 'polypeptide(L)'
;MAKLESMYRSKMYLKGVQPSDKRNDTSPKSKDTQILCSDPLSSSISDLSDGELVSEENGSETGSSSFAKQQIEKMWDGFSLEDYISRAKHSLSNSPACRKVQKKQKVWSPRVTVPKPFQMTIREAQKKEQNIKSKSQIELENHLLKKQLEEEAECQKKFRANPVPAAVFLPLYHDIVQRNEERRRSVRERSKLKLLASQKPFKFIERERQRSETRRMQLKDISPPENKIKVFRAKPVPKCVYSPDFSDKLKEEELYREIRIKMRAEELLRNSSVPNSRLALKGTNKKKHKSAEPKQTEQKPKIKSSVPDFERLHAKFQKRFLQQRKVKHLTVCEPFDLRTSYIPSKKGKILKDIQDDEEKLKETRWPFASPRRKPQTGQSGENPQLLGEGESRFPKNTESMRRRLQALRNNEKQRRQEYLQELQEMEERVKQMPLLFERVTQVALFLKY
;
A
#
# COMPACT_ATOMS: atom_id res chain seq x y z
N MET A 1 -29.73 -6.30 26.20
CA MET A 1 -30.07 -5.29 25.16
C MET A 1 -30.53 -3.96 25.76
N ALA A 2 -31.55 -3.94 26.63
CA ALA A 2 -32.11 -2.71 27.22
C ALA A 2 -31.08 -1.80 27.95
N LYS A 3 -30.10 -2.38 28.66
CA LYS A 3 -29.05 -1.62 29.35
C LYS A 3 -28.08 -0.91 28.39
N LEU A 4 -27.87 -1.49 27.21
CA LEU A 4 -26.98 -0.95 26.17
C LEU A 4 -27.69 0.16 25.39
N GLU A 5 -28.99 0.00 25.16
CA GLU A 5 -29.87 1.04 24.60
C GLU A 5 -30.00 2.26 25.53
N SER A 6 -30.14 2.04 26.84
CA SER A 6 -30.15 3.11 27.85
C SER A 6 -28.84 3.90 27.87
N MET A 7 -27.70 3.21 27.78
CA MET A 7 -26.38 3.83 27.72
C MET A 7 -26.19 4.67 26.44
N TYR A 8 -26.72 4.19 25.31
CA TYR A 8 -26.65 4.89 24.03
C TYR A 8 -27.53 6.16 24.03
N ARG A 9 -28.74 6.07 24.59
CA ARG A 9 -29.63 7.24 24.74
C ARG A 9 -29.03 8.28 25.69
N SER A 10 -28.48 7.86 26.84
CA SER A 10 -27.78 8.74 27.78
C SER A 10 -26.61 9.51 27.13
N LYS A 11 -25.84 8.83 26.26
CA LYS A 11 -24.72 9.44 25.54
C LYS A 11 -25.16 10.53 24.55
N MET A 12 -26.38 10.46 24.02
CA MET A 12 -26.93 11.47 23.11
C MET A 12 -27.31 12.77 23.84
N TYR A 13 -27.74 12.71 25.10
CA TYR A 13 -28.10 13.89 25.88
C TYR A 13 -26.88 14.65 26.46
N LEU A 14 -25.73 13.99 26.59
CA LEU A 14 -24.48 14.60 27.06
C LEU A 14 -23.77 15.44 25.98
N LYS A 15 -24.18 15.30 24.71
CA LYS A 15 -23.62 16.05 23.59
C LYS A 15 -24.66 17.07 23.15
N GLY A 16 -24.69 18.20 23.85
CA GLY A 16 -25.73 19.25 23.76
C GLY A 16 -26.11 19.65 22.33
N VAL A 17 -27.10 18.97 21.78
CA VAL A 17 -27.73 19.29 20.50
C VAL A 17 -29.23 19.35 20.76
N GLN A 18 -29.73 20.58 20.91
CA GLN A 18 -31.16 20.86 20.79
C GLN A 18 -31.57 20.75 19.30
N PRO A 19 -32.72 20.17 18.96
CA PRO A 19 -33.25 20.21 17.61
C PRO A 19 -34.05 21.51 17.40
N SER A 20 -33.68 22.29 16.39
CA SER A 20 -34.49 23.41 15.89
C SER A 20 -35.07 23.05 14.52
N ASP A 21 -36.41 22.97 14.47
CA ASP A 21 -37.20 22.93 13.24
C ASP A 21 -37.13 24.28 12.53
N LYS A 22 -36.82 24.32 11.21
CA LYS A 22 -37.41 25.27 10.23
C LYS A 22 -37.32 24.73 8.79
N ARG A 23 -38.40 24.94 8.04
CA ARG A 23 -38.54 24.72 6.59
C ARG A 23 -38.08 25.97 5.78
N ASN A 24 -37.87 25.71 4.49
CA ASN A 24 -37.94 26.59 3.29
C ASN A 24 -36.64 27.12 2.63
N ASP A 25 -36.56 26.76 1.35
CA ASP A 25 -36.12 27.48 0.13
C ASP A 25 -34.67 27.93 -0.14
N THR A 26 -34.31 27.63 -1.41
CA THR A 26 -33.34 28.29 -2.32
C THR A 26 -31.87 27.85 -2.31
N SER A 27 -31.38 27.48 -3.50
CA SER A 27 -29.95 27.33 -3.91
C SER A 27 -29.12 28.62 -3.69
N PRO A 28 -27.76 28.71 -3.84
CA PRO A 28 -26.85 27.84 -4.60
C PRO A 28 -25.38 27.69 -4.07
N LYS A 29 -24.52 27.03 -4.89
CA LYS A 29 -23.03 27.12 -5.00
C LYS A 29 -22.10 26.43 -3.98
N SER A 30 -21.47 25.36 -4.48
CA SER A 30 -20.02 25.06 -4.53
C SER A 30 -19.06 25.71 -3.53
N LYS A 31 -18.38 24.89 -2.72
CA LYS A 31 -16.93 25.00 -2.44
C LYS A 31 -16.31 23.62 -2.25
N ASP A 32 -15.26 23.38 -3.03
CA ASP A 32 -14.27 22.33 -2.84
C ASP A 32 -13.49 22.59 -1.55
N THR A 33 -13.33 21.57 -0.71
CA THR A 33 -12.27 21.53 0.30
C THR A 33 -11.62 20.15 0.34
N GLN A 34 -10.30 20.23 0.32
CA GLN A 34 -9.30 19.18 0.31
C GLN A 34 -9.48 18.18 1.45
N ILE A 35 -9.43 16.89 1.12
CA ILE A 35 -9.38 15.79 2.08
C ILE A 35 -7.93 15.72 2.60
N LEU A 36 -7.72 16.16 3.83
CA LEU A 36 -6.54 15.84 4.62
C LEU A 36 -6.93 14.68 5.56
N CYS A 37 -6.42 13.48 5.27
CA CYS A 37 -6.48 12.36 6.19
C CYS A 37 -5.42 12.56 7.28
N SER A 38 -5.84 12.60 8.54
CA SER A 38 -4.95 12.33 9.68
C SER A 38 -5.69 11.44 10.66
N ASP A 39 -5.31 10.16 10.64
CA ASP A 39 -5.59 9.21 11.71
C ASP A 39 -4.61 9.43 12.87
N PRO A 40 -5.04 9.22 14.12
CA PRO A 40 -4.22 9.38 15.31
C PRO A 40 -3.53 8.04 15.65
N LEU A 41 -2.20 8.06 15.78
CA LEU A 41 -1.47 6.96 16.40
C LEU A 41 -0.52 7.48 17.48
N SER A 42 -0.81 7.01 18.69
CA SER A 42 0.13 6.37 19.61
C SER A 42 1.37 7.17 20.01
N SER A 43 1.22 7.88 21.13
CA SER A 43 2.29 8.21 22.05
C SER A 43 3.01 6.96 22.54
N SER A 44 4.33 6.87 22.33
CA SER A 44 5.19 6.08 23.21
C SER A 44 6.62 6.60 23.17
N ILE A 45 7.03 7.08 24.35
CA ILE A 45 8.35 7.00 25.00
C ILE A 45 9.58 7.65 24.33
N SER A 46 10.12 8.57 25.14
CA SER A 46 11.35 9.36 25.10
C SER A 46 12.65 8.57 25.15
N ASP A 47 13.74 9.18 24.67
CA ASP A 47 15.06 8.99 25.27
C ASP A 47 15.83 10.32 25.32
N LEU A 48 16.43 10.56 26.48
CA LEU A 48 17.08 11.78 26.97
C LEU A 48 18.43 12.05 26.27
N SER A 49 18.79 13.33 26.12
CA SER A 49 20.20 13.75 26.01
C SER A 49 20.39 15.05 26.76
N ASP A 50 21.43 15.04 27.60
CA ASP A 50 21.89 16.10 28.51
C ASP A 50 22.14 17.44 27.82
N GLY A 51 21.76 18.50 28.53
CA GLY A 51 22.04 19.89 28.21
C GLY A 51 21.81 20.74 29.45
N GLU A 52 22.89 20.96 30.19
CA GLU A 52 23.03 21.83 31.35
C GLU A 52 22.45 23.24 31.08
N LEU A 53 21.52 23.70 31.92
CA LEU A 53 21.17 25.12 32.01
C LEU A 53 20.70 25.45 33.42
N VAL A 54 21.60 26.11 34.14
CA VAL A 54 21.37 26.86 35.37
C VAL A 54 20.35 27.96 35.10
N SER A 55 19.28 28.04 35.90
CA SER A 55 18.58 29.30 36.23
C SER A 55 17.64 29.08 37.41
N GLU A 56 18.12 29.57 38.55
CA GLU A 56 17.43 30.37 39.57
C GLU A 56 16.07 29.94 40.15
N GLU A 57 16.17 29.83 41.47
CA GLU A 57 15.20 29.79 42.55
C GLU A 57 13.98 30.74 42.43
N ASN A 58 12.88 30.28 43.04
CA ASN A 58 11.71 31.03 43.50
C ASN A 58 10.48 31.15 42.58
N GLY A 59 9.57 30.19 42.75
CA GLY A 59 8.18 30.26 42.27
C GLY A 59 7.27 29.21 42.92
N SER A 60 6.67 29.55 44.06
CA SER A 60 5.51 28.90 44.71
C SER A 60 5.55 27.38 44.92
N GLU A 61 5.94 26.97 46.13
CA GLU A 61 5.72 25.61 46.65
C GLU A 61 4.22 25.26 46.59
N THR A 62 3.85 24.47 45.59
CA THR A 62 2.52 23.86 45.51
C THR A 62 2.40 22.85 46.66
N GLY A 63 1.40 23.00 47.54
CA GLY A 63 1.21 22.15 48.73
C GLY A 63 1.15 20.64 48.49
N SER A 64 1.03 20.18 47.24
CA SER A 64 1.14 18.77 46.84
C SER A 64 2.58 18.24 46.84
N SER A 65 3.58 19.10 46.63
CA SER A 65 5.01 18.73 46.63
C SER A 65 5.53 18.48 48.05
N SER A 66 5.14 19.33 49.01
CA SER A 66 5.51 19.16 50.42
C SER A 66 4.86 17.91 51.02
N PHE A 67 3.61 17.60 50.66
CA PHE A 67 2.95 16.35 51.05
C PHE A 67 3.67 15.11 50.52
N ALA A 68 4.07 15.12 49.24
CA ALA A 68 4.83 14.02 48.64
C ALA A 68 6.22 13.86 49.29
N LYS A 69 6.91 14.96 49.59
CA LYS A 69 8.19 14.93 50.32
C LYS A 69 8.03 14.37 51.74
N GLN A 70 7.02 14.82 52.48
CA GLN A 70 6.73 14.33 53.82
C GLN A 70 6.29 12.85 53.81
N GLN A 71 5.59 12.41 52.77
CA GLN A 71 5.22 11.01 52.60
C GLN A 71 6.45 10.13 52.31
N ILE A 72 7.40 10.60 51.50
CA ILE A 72 8.66 9.89 51.25
C ILE A 72 9.50 9.84 52.52
N GLU A 73 9.62 10.93 53.28
CA GLU A 73 10.37 10.97 54.54
C GLU A 73 9.78 10.00 55.59
N LYS A 74 8.46 9.96 55.73
CA LYS A 74 7.75 8.96 56.56
C LYS A 74 7.94 7.51 56.10
N MET A 75 8.25 7.27 54.83
CA MET A 75 8.54 5.92 54.34
C MET A 75 9.93 5.41 54.78
N TRP A 76 10.82 6.32 55.17
CA TRP A 76 12.15 5.99 55.68
C TRP A 76 12.23 6.01 57.22
N ASP A 77 11.23 6.59 57.90
CA ASP A 77 11.07 6.49 59.35
C ASP A 77 10.88 5.03 59.77
N GLY A 78 11.86 4.49 60.50
CA GLY A 78 11.88 3.10 60.96
C GLY A 78 12.65 2.12 60.07
N PHE A 79 13.30 2.60 58.99
CA PHE A 79 14.24 1.78 58.24
C PHE A 79 15.64 1.83 58.88
N SER A 80 15.98 0.80 59.65
CA SER A 80 17.31 0.62 60.25
C SER A 80 18.13 -0.42 59.48
N LEU A 81 19.31 -0.02 58.97
CA LEU A 81 20.21 -0.92 58.22
C LEU A 81 20.84 -1.99 59.12
N GLU A 82 20.93 -1.71 60.43
CA GLU A 82 21.46 -2.61 61.46
C GLU A 82 20.64 -3.92 61.61
N ASP A 83 19.34 -3.93 61.27
CA ASP A 83 18.49 -5.13 61.32
C ASP A 83 18.87 -6.18 60.25
N TYR A 84 19.45 -5.71 59.15
CA TYR A 84 19.94 -6.58 58.08
C TYR A 84 21.38 -7.03 58.31
N ILE A 85 22.20 -6.19 58.95
CA ILE A 85 23.60 -6.51 59.25
C ILE A 85 23.72 -7.50 60.43
N SER A 86 22.80 -7.42 61.40
CA SER A 86 22.76 -8.32 62.58
C SER A 86 22.55 -9.80 62.24
N ARG A 87 22.01 -10.11 61.05
CA ARG A 87 21.82 -11.50 60.57
C ARG A 87 23.11 -12.17 60.07
N ALA A 88 24.17 -11.41 59.83
CA ALA A 88 25.43 -11.95 59.29
C ALA A 88 26.47 -12.31 60.38
N LYS A 89 26.26 -11.93 61.65
CA LYS A 89 27.32 -12.04 62.68
C LYS A 89 26.83 -12.54 64.05
N HIS A 90 26.16 -13.68 64.13
CA HIS A 90 26.12 -14.51 65.36
C HIS A 90 26.19 -16.01 64.98
N SER A 91 27.39 -16.59 65.04
CA SER A 91 27.85 -17.63 66.00
C SER A 91 27.21 -19.02 65.78
N LEU A 92 27.90 -20.00 65.21
CA LEU A 92 28.82 -20.90 65.94
C LEU A 92 28.39 -21.06 67.41
N SER A 93 27.52 -22.02 67.68
CA SER A 93 27.19 -22.46 69.04
C SER A 93 27.09 -23.99 69.08
N ASN A 94 27.84 -24.54 70.03
CA ASN A 94 28.03 -25.95 70.33
C ASN A 94 26.75 -26.65 70.82
N SER A 95 26.58 -27.93 70.47
CA SER A 95 26.03 -28.99 71.35
C SER A 95 26.20 -30.38 70.70
N PRO A 96 25.99 -31.50 71.43
CA PRO A 96 27.00 -32.24 72.18
C PRO A 96 27.42 -33.56 71.51
N ALA A 97 28.45 -34.20 72.07
CA ALA A 97 28.96 -35.50 71.65
C ALA A 97 27.86 -36.58 71.60
N CYS A 98 27.53 -37.06 70.39
CA CYS A 98 26.67 -38.22 70.18
C CYS A 98 27.54 -39.47 69.99
N ARG A 99 27.25 -40.48 70.80
CA ARG A 99 27.97 -41.76 70.93
C ARG A 99 28.04 -42.49 69.58
N LYS A 100 29.21 -43.04 69.23
CA LYS A 100 29.38 -43.89 68.05
C LYS A 100 28.69 -45.23 68.28
N VAL A 101 27.49 -45.41 67.72
CA VAL A 101 26.93 -46.75 67.48
C VAL A 101 27.49 -47.25 66.15
N GLN A 102 28.16 -48.41 66.18
CA GLN A 102 28.72 -49.05 64.99
C GLN A 102 27.61 -49.30 63.94
N LYS A 103 27.77 -48.71 62.76
CA LYS A 103 26.89 -48.94 61.61
C LYS A 103 27.28 -50.26 60.93
N LYS A 104 26.32 -51.18 60.80
CA LYS A 104 26.42 -52.31 59.87
C LYS A 104 26.56 -51.79 58.42
N GLN A 105 27.34 -52.50 57.61
CA GLN A 105 27.57 -52.16 56.19
C GLN A 105 26.22 -52.07 55.44
N LYS A 106 25.92 -50.90 54.88
CA LYS A 106 24.79 -50.73 53.94
C LYS A 106 25.27 -51.11 52.55
N VAL A 107 24.58 -52.05 51.92
CA VAL A 107 24.71 -52.34 50.48
C VAL A 107 24.42 -51.05 49.71
N TRP A 108 25.33 -50.66 48.81
CA TRP A 108 25.21 -49.46 47.99
C TRP A 108 24.05 -49.62 47.01
N SER A 109 23.00 -48.82 47.18
CA SER A 109 21.95 -48.62 46.18
C SER A 109 22.01 -47.18 45.68
N PRO A 110 21.93 -46.92 44.37
CA PRO A 110 21.98 -45.56 43.83
C PRO A 110 20.71 -44.81 44.24
N ARG A 111 20.78 -44.07 45.35
CA ARG A 111 19.76 -43.06 45.69
C ARG A 111 19.98 -41.86 44.77
N VAL A 112 19.26 -41.86 43.65
CA VAL A 112 19.18 -40.70 42.76
C VAL A 112 18.59 -39.54 43.55
N THR A 113 19.41 -38.52 43.84
CA THR A 113 18.96 -37.29 44.50
C THR A 113 18.03 -36.57 43.53
N VAL A 114 16.73 -36.66 43.76
CA VAL A 114 15.74 -35.85 43.02
C VAL A 114 15.76 -34.46 43.66
N PRO A 115 16.19 -33.41 42.93
CA PRO A 115 16.19 -32.06 43.49
C PRO A 115 14.76 -31.65 43.82
N LYS A 116 14.57 -31.08 45.00
CA LYS A 116 13.29 -30.52 45.41
C LYS A 116 12.88 -29.45 44.39
N PRO A 117 11.68 -29.52 43.79
CA PRO A 117 11.27 -28.54 42.79
C PRO A 117 11.22 -27.15 43.40
N PHE A 118 11.52 -26.14 42.58
CA PHE A 118 11.48 -24.75 42.98
C PHE A 118 10.05 -24.33 43.36
N GLN A 119 9.91 -23.42 44.32
CA GLN A 119 8.60 -22.95 44.79
C GLN A 119 7.75 -22.36 43.65
N MET A 120 8.39 -21.76 42.64
CA MET A 120 7.72 -21.27 41.44
C MET A 120 7.01 -22.40 40.66
N THR A 121 7.64 -23.58 40.55
CA THR A 121 7.07 -24.74 39.86
C THR A 121 5.85 -25.30 40.60
N ILE A 122 5.88 -25.31 41.93
CA ILE A 122 4.75 -25.71 42.77
C ILE A 122 3.59 -24.71 42.58
N ARG A 123 3.88 -23.41 42.57
CA ARG A 123 2.89 -22.35 42.34
C ARG A 123 2.23 -22.45 40.96
N GLU A 124 3.00 -22.77 39.92
CA GLU A 124 2.46 -22.96 38.57
C GLU A 124 1.60 -24.22 38.45
N ALA A 125 1.99 -25.33 39.10
CA ALA A 125 1.21 -26.57 39.13
C ALA A 125 -0.15 -26.37 39.82
N GLN A 126 -0.16 -25.74 41.00
CA GLN A 126 -1.39 -25.42 41.72
C GLN A 126 -2.32 -24.48 40.92
N LYS A 127 -1.76 -23.51 40.18
CA LYS A 127 -2.54 -22.63 39.30
C LYS A 127 -3.20 -23.41 38.15
N LYS A 128 -2.52 -24.43 37.61
CA LYS A 128 -3.08 -25.33 36.59
C LYS A 128 -4.17 -26.23 37.17
N GLU A 129 -3.96 -26.78 38.37
CA GLU A 129 -4.97 -27.58 39.08
C GLU A 129 -6.25 -26.79 39.38
N GLN A 130 -6.11 -25.50 39.72
CA GLN A 130 -7.24 -24.59 39.93
C GLN A 130 -7.93 -24.15 38.62
N ASN A 131 -7.52 -24.66 37.45
CA ASN A 131 -8.07 -24.35 36.12
C ASN A 131 -8.17 -22.84 35.82
N ILE A 132 -7.31 -22.03 36.43
CA ILE A 132 -7.29 -20.58 36.21
C ILE A 132 -6.65 -20.33 34.86
N LYS A 133 -7.48 -20.24 33.82
CA LYS A 133 -7.04 -19.89 32.46
C LYS A 133 -6.32 -18.54 32.48
N SER A 134 -5.22 -18.44 31.73
CA SER A 134 -4.55 -17.17 31.52
C SER A 134 -5.50 -16.20 30.80
N LYS A 135 -5.40 -14.89 31.08
CA LYS A 135 -6.20 -13.87 30.38
C LYS A 135 -6.10 -14.00 28.86
N SER A 136 -4.89 -14.28 28.36
CA SER A 136 -4.63 -14.55 26.94
C SER A 136 -5.40 -15.75 26.38
N GLN A 137 -5.59 -16.80 27.19
CA GLN A 137 -6.32 -17.99 26.78
C GLN A 137 -7.82 -17.71 26.69
N ILE A 138 -8.37 -16.92 27.62
CA ILE A 138 -9.77 -16.48 27.61
C ILE A 138 -10.04 -15.55 26.43
N GLU A 139 -9.13 -14.61 26.15
CA GLU A 139 -9.23 -13.71 25.00
C GLU A 139 -9.21 -14.48 23.67
N LEU A 140 -8.35 -15.49 23.55
CA LEU A 140 -8.29 -16.36 22.38
C LEU A 140 -9.59 -17.15 22.20
N GLU A 141 -10.11 -17.75 23.28
CA GLU A 141 -11.38 -18.50 23.26
C GLU A 141 -12.55 -17.59 22.86
N ASN A 142 -12.64 -16.37 23.42
CA ASN A 142 -13.68 -15.41 23.06
C ASN A 142 -13.60 -14.97 21.60
N HIS A 143 -12.38 -14.78 21.08
CA HIS A 143 -12.19 -14.42 19.68
C HIS A 143 -12.60 -15.55 18.74
N LEU A 144 -12.31 -16.81 19.10
CA LEU A 144 -12.77 -17.98 18.34
C LEU A 144 -14.29 -18.11 18.36
N LEU A 145 -14.92 -17.94 19.53
CA LEU A 145 -16.39 -17.95 19.64
C LEU A 145 -17.03 -16.84 18.82
N LYS A 146 -16.45 -15.64 18.83
CA LYS A 146 -16.93 -14.52 18.03
C LYS A 146 -16.86 -14.82 16.53
N LYS A 147 -15.76 -15.42 16.07
CA LYS A 147 -15.61 -15.87 14.68
C LYS A 147 -16.66 -16.90 14.29
N GLN A 148 -16.91 -17.91 15.14
CA GLN A 148 -17.93 -18.92 14.86
C GLN A 148 -19.32 -18.31 14.72
N LEU A 149 -19.69 -17.37 15.60
CA LEU A 149 -20.97 -16.65 15.50
C LEU A 149 -21.06 -15.78 14.24
N GLU A 150 -19.96 -15.15 13.84
CA GLU A 150 -19.88 -14.39 12.58
C GLU A 150 -20.03 -15.31 11.37
N GLU A 151 -19.35 -16.45 11.34
CA GLU A 151 -19.43 -17.47 10.28
C GLU A 151 -20.84 -18.09 10.17
N GLU A 152 -21.48 -18.40 11.29
CA GLU A 152 -22.87 -18.89 11.31
C GLU A 152 -23.85 -17.85 10.77
N ALA A 153 -23.67 -16.58 11.14
CA ALA A 153 -24.47 -15.47 10.63
C ALA A 153 -24.25 -15.26 9.12
N GLU A 154 -23.02 -15.43 8.64
CA GLU A 154 -22.70 -15.40 7.20
C GLU A 154 -23.32 -16.57 6.44
N CYS A 155 -23.31 -17.79 7.01
CA CYS A 155 -23.95 -18.97 6.41
C CYS A 155 -25.47 -18.83 6.30
N GLN A 156 -26.10 -18.12 7.24
CA GLN A 156 -27.54 -17.81 7.19
C GLN A 156 -27.89 -16.76 6.13
N LYS A 157 -26.91 -15.99 5.64
CA LYS A 157 -27.11 -14.99 4.58
C LYS A 157 -27.29 -15.69 3.24
N LYS A 158 -28.53 -15.70 2.74
CA LYS A 158 -28.82 -16.14 1.36
C LYS A 158 -28.19 -15.15 0.38
N PHE A 159 -27.05 -15.51 -0.19
CA PHE A 159 -26.33 -14.67 -1.15
C PHE A 159 -27.24 -14.37 -2.35
N ARG A 160 -27.57 -13.10 -2.54
CA ARG A 160 -28.21 -12.57 -3.75
C ARG A 160 -27.24 -11.59 -4.36
N ALA A 161 -27.11 -11.62 -5.68
CA ALA A 161 -26.32 -10.63 -6.39
C ALA A 161 -26.88 -9.22 -6.10
N ASN A 162 -25.99 -8.27 -5.81
CA ASN A 162 -26.39 -6.87 -5.75
C ASN A 162 -26.88 -6.46 -7.14
N PRO A 163 -28.06 -5.82 -7.24
CA PRO A 163 -28.56 -5.38 -8.53
C PRO A 163 -27.56 -4.42 -9.16
N VAL A 164 -27.48 -4.45 -10.48
CA VAL A 164 -26.59 -3.55 -11.22
C VAL A 164 -26.92 -2.10 -10.85
N PRO A 165 -25.93 -1.27 -10.50
CA PRO A 165 -26.16 0.13 -10.17
C PRO A 165 -26.95 0.85 -11.27
N ALA A 166 -27.92 1.68 -10.86
CA ALA A 166 -28.82 2.38 -11.77
C ALA A 166 -28.07 3.19 -12.85
N ALA A 167 -26.87 3.69 -12.53
CA ALA A 167 -26.01 4.44 -13.44
C ALA A 167 -25.61 3.68 -14.71
N VAL A 168 -25.60 2.34 -14.68
CA VAL A 168 -25.29 1.50 -15.85
C VAL A 168 -26.41 1.55 -16.90
N PHE A 169 -27.65 1.82 -16.48
CA PHE A 169 -28.79 1.93 -17.38
C PHE A 169 -28.93 3.32 -18.02
N LEU A 170 -28.15 4.31 -17.60
CA LEU A 170 -28.22 5.68 -18.11
C LEU A 170 -27.25 5.87 -19.29
N PRO A 171 -27.71 6.34 -20.48
CA PRO A 171 -26.84 6.69 -21.60
C PRO A 171 -26.02 7.97 -21.34
N LEU A 172 -24.94 7.88 -20.57
CA LEU A 172 -24.14 9.03 -20.10
C LEU A 172 -23.14 9.61 -21.12
N TYR A 173 -23.15 9.13 -22.37
CA TYR A 173 -22.12 9.47 -23.35
C TYR A 173 -21.98 10.98 -23.58
N HIS A 174 -23.11 11.68 -23.80
CA HIS A 174 -23.10 13.12 -24.07
C HIS A 174 -22.55 13.92 -22.88
N ASP A 175 -22.97 13.59 -21.66
CA ASP A 175 -22.49 14.27 -20.46
C ASP A 175 -20.99 14.01 -20.22
N ILE A 176 -20.50 12.80 -20.52
CA ILE A 176 -19.08 12.46 -20.40
C ILE A 176 -18.26 13.28 -21.42
N VAL A 177 -18.74 13.37 -22.66
CA VAL A 177 -18.09 14.15 -23.73
C VAL A 177 -18.03 15.63 -23.35
N GLN A 178 -19.14 16.20 -22.86
CA GLN A 178 -19.21 17.59 -22.44
C GLN A 178 -18.24 17.89 -21.29
N ARG A 179 -18.25 17.09 -20.22
CA ARG A 179 -17.30 17.25 -19.09
C ARG A 179 -15.85 17.12 -19.54
N ASN A 180 -15.56 16.24 -20.49
CA ASN A 180 -14.22 16.09 -21.05
C ASN A 180 -13.80 17.29 -21.90
N GLU A 181 -14.72 17.91 -22.62
CA GLU A 181 -14.47 19.16 -23.33
C GLU A 181 -14.19 20.32 -22.39
N GLU A 182 -14.99 20.49 -21.34
CA GLU A 182 -14.79 21.52 -20.31
C GLU A 182 -13.43 21.34 -19.62
N ARG A 183 -13.05 20.08 -19.31
CA ARG A 183 -11.72 19.77 -18.78
C ARG A 183 -10.62 20.14 -19.79
N ARG A 184 -10.79 19.80 -21.07
CA ARG A 184 -9.82 20.17 -22.12
C ARG A 184 -9.70 21.69 -22.27
N ARG A 185 -10.81 22.44 -22.23
CA ARG A 185 -10.83 23.90 -22.31
C ARG A 185 -10.10 24.54 -21.13
N SER A 186 -10.45 24.14 -19.91
CA SER A 186 -9.82 24.67 -18.69
C SER A 186 -8.31 24.40 -18.62
N VAL A 187 -7.85 23.23 -19.08
CA VAL A 187 -6.42 22.93 -19.17
C VAL A 187 -5.72 23.84 -20.19
N ARG A 188 -6.30 24.06 -21.37
CA ARG A 188 -5.75 24.97 -22.38
C ARG A 188 -5.66 26.40 -21.85
N GLU A 189 -6.70 26.88 -21.19
CA GLU A 189 -6.73 28.23 -20.62
C GLU A 189 -5.68 28.39 -19.50
N ARG A 190 -5.60 27.44 -18.57
CA ARG A 190 -4.57 27.45 -17.51
C ARG A 190 -3.16 27.41 -18.09
N SER A 191 -2.95 26.58 -19.11
CA SER A 191 -1.66 26.49 -19.82
C SER A 191 -1.31 27.80 -20.53
N LYS A 192 -2.28 28.43 -21.21
CA LYS A 192 -2.13 29.74 -21.85
C LYS A 192 -1.77 30.82 -20.83
N LEU A 193 -2.48 30.88 -19.69
CA LEU A 193 -2.19 31.85 -18.62
C LEU A 193 -0.79 31.66 -18.04
N LYS A 194 -0.37 30.40 -17.81
CA LYS A 194 0.97 30.09 -17.34
C LYS A 194 2.05 30.52 -18.34
N LEU A 195 1.80 30.28 -19.64
CA LEU A 195 2.70 30.72 -20.71
C LEU A 195 2.82 32.24 -20.71
N LEU A 196 1.71 32.96 -20.71
CA LEU A 196 1.69 34.43 -20.68
C LEU A 196 2.40 34.99 -19.44
N ALA A 197 2.18 34.40 -18.27
CA ALA A 197 2.87 34.81 -17.04
C ALA A 197 4.39 34.57 -17.10
N SER A 198 4.83 33.51 -17.79
CA SER A 198 6.25 33.22 -18.00
C SER A 198 6.89 34.02 -19.14
N GLN A 199 6.06 34.57 -20.04
CA GLN A 199 6.53 35.34 -21.18
C GLN A 199 7.05 36.70 -20.69
N LYS A 200 8.37 36.85 -20.65
CA LYS A 200 9.00 38.17 -20.53
C LYS A 200 8.93 38.83 -21.91
N PRO A 201 8.13 39.89 -22.11
CA PRO A 201 8.13 40.58 -23.39
C PRO A 201 9.55 41.03 -23.70
N PHE A 202 10.03 40.76 -24.90
CA PHE A 202 11.31 41.27 -25.34
C PHE A 202 11.27 42.81 -25.31
N LYS A 203 12.39 43.48 -24.99
CA LYS A 203 12.44 44.97 -24.92
C LYS A 203 11.91 45.66 -26.18
N PHE A 204 11.92 44.95 -27.31
CA PHE A 204 11.33 45.40 -28.57
C PHE A 204 9.78 45.43 -28.57
N ILE A 205 9.02 44.58 -27.83
CA ILE A 205 7.53 44.66 -27.73
C ILE A 205 7.15 45.93 -27.01
N GLU A 206 7.79 46.20 -25.87
CA GLU A 206 7.52 47.40 -25.08
C GLU A 206 7.89 48.66 -25.86
N ARG A 207 9.05 48.66 -26.56
CA ARG A 207 9.45 49.76 -27.44
C ARG A 207 8.49 49.97 -28.61
N GLU A 208 8.03 48.89 -29.26
CA GLU A 208 7.11 48.96 -30.39
C GLU A 208 5.70 49.39 -29.94
N ARG A 209 5.27 48.95 -28.76
CA ARG A 209 4.03 49.40 -28.11
C ARG A 209 4.12 50.90 -27.77
N GLN A 210 5.20 51.34 -27.16
CA GLN A 210 5.45 52.76 -26.89
C GLN A 210 5.51 53.58 -28.17
N ARG A 211 6.22 53.12 -29.22
CA ARG A 211 6.26 53.79 -30.53
C ARG A 211 4.88 53.85 -31.20
N SER A 212 4.06 52.81 -31.01
CA SER A 212 2.69 52.77 -31.53
C SER A 212 1.74 53.67 -30.74
N GLU A 213 1.90 53.72 -29.41
CA GLU A 213 1.16 54.61 -28.52
C GLU A 213 1.54 56.08 -28.76
N THR A 214 2.82 56.41 -28.92
CA THR A 214 3.25 57.76 -29.28
C THR A 214 2.76 58.15 -30.67
N ARG A 215 2.81 57.26 -31.67
CA ARG A 215 2.16 57.50 -32.98
C ARG A 215 0.66 57.70 -32.84
N ARG A 216 -0.02 56.92 -31.99
CA ARG A 216 -1.47 57.06 -31.76
C ARG A 216 -1.82 58.35 -31.03
N MET A 217 -0.99 58.82 -30.11
CA MET A 217 -1.16 60.11 -29.42
C MET A 217 -0.86 61.27 -30.39
N GLN A 218 0.22 61.19 -31.16
CA GLN A 218 0.53 62.16 -32.22
C GLN A 218 -0.61 62.25 -33.25
N LEU A 219 -1.22 61.13 -33.65
CA LEU A 219 -2.39 61.12 -34.54
C LEU A 219 -3.70 61.60 -33.87
N LYS A 220 -3.77 61.65 -32.54
CA LYS A 220 -4.91 62.20 -31.80
C LYS A 220 -4.78 63.70 -31.55
N ASP A 221 -3.55 64.19 -31.40
CA ASP A 221 -3.25 65.61 -31.15
C ASP A 221 -3.20 66.42 -32.46
N ILE A 222 -3.03 65.75 -33.60
CA ILE A 222 -3.21 66.35 -34.93
C ILE A 222 -4.71 66.28 -35.26
N SER A 223 -5.40 67.43 -35.25
CA SER A 223 -6.73 67.57 -35.87
C SER A 223 -6.70 66.94 -37.27
N PRO A 224 -7.76 66.24 -37.72
CA PRO A 224 -7.67 65.41 -38.92
C PRO A 224 -7.17 66.28 -40.09
N PRO A 225 -5.98 66.01 -40.65
CA PRO A 225 -5.55 66.74 -41.81
C PRO A 225 -6.48 66.30 -42.95
N GLU A 226 -7.06 67.25 -43.68
CA GLU A 226 -7.83 67.00 -44.92
C GLU A 226 -7.02 66.30 -46.03
N ASN A 227 -5.75 66.01 -45.74
CA ASN A 227 -4.85 65.27 -46.58
C ASN A 227 -5.20 63.77 -46.53
N LYS A 228 -5.95 63.33 -47.56
CA LYS A 228 -6.22 61.93 -47.89
C LYS A 228 -4.93 61.11 -47.75
N ILE A 229 -4.79 60.41 -46.63
CA ILE A 229 -3.66 59.51 -46.37
C ILE A 229 -3.61 58.53 -47.55
N LYS A 230 -2.51 58.52 -48.30
CA LYS A 230 -2.27 57.53 -49.35
C LYS A 230 -2.03 56.19 -48.69
N VAL A 231 -3.11 55.51 -48.32
CA VAL A 231 -3.10 54.15 -47.80
C VAL A 231 -2.49 53.26 -48.88
N PHE A 232 -1.55 52.40 -48.50
CA PHE A 232 -1.02 51.37 -49.38
C PHE A 232 -2.19 50.59 -49.97
N ARG A 233 -2.41 50.72 -51.28
CA ARG A 233 -3.41 49.95 -52.00
C ARG A 233 -2.69 48.74 -52.58
N ALA A 234 -2.91 47.58 -51.96
CA ALA A 234 -2.49 46.32 -52.55
C ALA A 234 -3.08 46.22 -53.98
N LYS A 235 -2.34 45.59 -54.90
CA LYS A 235 -2.90 45.24 -56.20
C LYS A 235 -4.16 44.40 -55.95
N PRO A 236 -5.32 44.76 -56.53
CA PRO A 236 -6.54 44.03 -56.29
C PRO A 236 -6.34 42.58 -56.72
N VAL A 237 -6.87 41.65 -55.93
CA VAL A 237 -6.86 40.24 -56.28
C VAL A 237 -7.49 40.09 -57.68
N PRO A 238 -6.88 39.31 -58.59
CA PRO A 238 -7.44 39.11 -59.92
C PRO A 238 -8.93 38.74 -59.86
N LYS A 239 -9.75 39.39 -60.69
CA LYS A 239 -11.22 39.21 -60.69
C LYS A 239 -11.64 37.75 -60.88
N CYS A 240 -10.81 36.94 -61.52
CA CYS A 240 -11.02 35.51 -61.70
C CYS A 240 -11.14 34.73 -60.38
N VAL A 241 -10.56 35.20 -59.27
CA VAL A 241 -10.69 34.55 -57.96
C VAL A 241 -12.13 34.65 -57.42
N TYR A 242 -12.87 35.70 -57.82
CA TYR A 242 -14.28 35.88 -57.48
C TYR A 242 -15.23 35.29 -58.54
N SER A 243 -14.70 34.65 -59.59
CA SER A 243 -15.56 33.96 -60.55
C SER A 243 -16.22 32.75 -59.89
N PRO A 244 -17.53 32.52 -60.13
CA PRO A 244 -18.22 31.32 -59.64
C PRO A 244 -17.46 30.05 -60.01
N ASP A 245 -16.93 29.97 -61.23
CA ASP A 245 -16.14 28.86 -61.75
C ASP A 245 -14.89 28.54 -60.89
N PHE A 246 -14.20 29.56 -60.39
CA PHE A 246 -13.04 29.36 -59.51
C PHE A 246 -13.47 28.84 -58.14
N SER A 247 -14.58 29.35 -57.62
CA SER A 247 -15.15 28.88 -56.35
C SER A 247 -15.63 27.42 -56.45
N ASP A 248 -16.18 27.02 -57.59
CA ASP A 248 -16.65 25.66 -57.82
C ASP A 248 -15.47 24.70 -58.03
N LYS A 249 -14.42 25.12 -58.75
CA LYS A 249 -13.15 24.36 -58.82
C LYS A 249 -12.53 24.10 -57.46
N LEU A 250 -12.55 25.07 -56.55
CA LEU A 250 -12.03 24.88 -55.19
C LEU A 250 -12.85 23.84 -54.41
N LYS A 251 -14.18 23.88 -54.51
CA LYS A 251 -15.05 22.87 -53.88
C LYS A 251 -14.79 21.48 -54.48
N GLU A 252 -14.62 21.38 -55.79
CA GLU A 252 -14.27 20.13 -56.47
C GLU A 252 -12.92 19.59 -55.98
N GLU A 253 -11.89 20.43 -55.87
CA GLU A 253 -10.58 20.04 -55.34
C GLU A 253 -10.64 19.55 -53.88
N GLU A 254 -11.48 20.17 -53.06
CA GLU A 254 -11.74 19.72 -51.69
C GLU A 254 -12.42 18.34 -51.67
N LEU A 255 -13.41 18.11 -52.53
CA LEU A 255 -14.03 16.79 -52.70
C LEU A 255 -13.02 15.75 -53.17
N TYR A 256 -12.16 16.06 -54.14
CA TYR A 256 -11.08 15.19 -54.59
C TYR A 256 -10.06 14.91 -53.47
N ARG A 257 -9.76 15.90 -52.63
CA ARG A 257 -8.91 15.72 -51.45
C ARG A 257 -9.56 14.79 -50.44
N GLU A 258 -10.85 14.94 -50.16
CA GLU A 258 -11.59 14.06 -49.26
C GLU A 258 -11.63 12.62 -49.77
N ILE A 259 -11.88 12.42 -51.06
CA ILE A 259 -11.86 11.11 -51.71
C ILE A 259 -10.47 10.46 -51.55
N ARG A 260 -9.40 11.21 -51.82
CA ARG A 260 -8.02 10.71 -51.64
C ARG A 260 -7.73 10.31 -50.19
N ILE A 261 -8.20 11.11 -49.22
CA ILE A 261 -8.03 10.80 -47.79
C ILE A 261 -8.79 9.52 -47.42
N LYS A 262 -10.05 9.38 -47.87
CA LYS A 262 -10.87 8.19 -47.63
C LYS A 262 -10.23 6.94 -48.23
N MET A 263 -9.78 7.01 -49.48
CA MET A 263 -9.08 5.90 -50.14
C MET A 263 -7.82 5.49 -49.38
N ARG A 264 -6.99 6.46 -48.98
CA ARG A 264 -5.78 6.19 -48.21
C ARG A 264 -6.09 5.56 -46.84
N ALA A 265 -7.16 6.01 -46.18
CA ALA A 265 -7.59 5.46 -44.91
C ALA A 265 -8.07 4.00 -45.06
N GLU A 266 -8.83 3.70 -46.10
CA GLU A 266 -9.26 2.33 -46.40
C GLU A 266 -8.06 1.44 -46.75
N GLU A 267 -7.14 1.92 -47.59
CA GLU A 267 -5.91 1.21 -47.93
C GLU A 267 -5.08 0.89 -46.69
N LEU A 268 -4.87 1.86 -45.80
CA LEU A 268 -4.20 1.64 -44.52
C LEU A 268 -4.96 0.64 -43.64
N LEU A 269 -6.29 0.64 -43.63
CA LEU A 269 -7.08 -0.33 -42.87
C LEU A 269 -6.94 -1.75 -43.43
N ARG A 270 -6.93 -1.89 -44.76
CA ARG A 270 -6.67 -3.18 -45.43
C ARG A 270 -5.25 -3.67 -45.19
N ASN A 271 -4.26 -2.77 -45.26
CA ASN A 271 -2.84 -3.08 -45.07
C ASN A 271 -2.46 -3.31 -43.60
N SER A 272 -3.19 -2.72 -42.65
CA SER A 272 -2.99 -2.89 -41.20
C SER A 272 -3.65 -4.15 -40.63
N SER A 273 -3.94 -5.15 -41.47
CA SER A 273 -4.34 -6.48 -41.00
C SER A 273 -3.24 -7.04 -40.09
N VAL A 274 -3.55 -7.12 -38.79
CA VAL A 274 -2.70 -7.76 -37.79
C VAL A 274 -2.36 -9.19 -38.26
N PRO A 275 -1.15 -9.70 -37.98
CA PRO A 275 -0.88 -11.11 -38.23
C PRO A 275 -1.95 -11.90 -37.49
N ASN A 276 -2.57 -12.88 -38.17
CA ASN A 276 -3.47 -13.84 -37.55
C ASN A 276 -2.86 -14.29 -36.21
N SER A 277 -3.38 -13.77 -35.12
CA SER A 277 -3.01 -14.19 -33.77
C SER A 277 -3.24 -15.69 -33.72
N ARG A 278 -2.16 -16.43 -33.43
CA ARG A 278 -2.03 -17.89 -33.58
C ARG A 278 -2.84 -18.67 -32.54
N LEU A 279 -4.07 -18.23 -32.26
CA LEU A 279 -5.12 -19.02 -31.63
C LEU A 279 -6.14 -19.57 -32.65
N ALA A 280 -5.96 -19.29 -33.96
CA ALA A 280 -6.61 -20.07 -35.00
C ALA A 280 -5.93 -21.44 -35.09
N LEU A 281 -6.55 -22.42 -34.43
CA LEU A 281 -6.17 -23.82 -34.47
C LEU A 281 -5.88 -24.28 -35.90
N LYS A 282 -4.70 -24.85 -36.07
CA LYS A 282 -4.26 -25.61 -37.23
C LYS A 282 -5.28 -26.71 -37.51
N GLY A 283 -6.09 -26.54 -38.55
CA GLY A 283 -7.17 -27.46 -38.89
C GLY A 283 -7.57 -27.40 -40.34
N THR A 284 -6.98 -28.29 -41.13
CA THR A 284 -7.44 -28.81 -42.42
C THR A 284 -7.15 -28.00 -43.69
N ASN A 285 -6.37 -28.64 -44.56
CA ASN A 285 -6.18 -28.33 -45.96
C ASN A 285 -7.54 -28.35 -46.70
N LYS A 286 -7.78 -27.38 -47.60
CA LYS A 286 -8.07 -27.61 -49.03
C LYS A 286 -8.39 -26.31 -49.79
N LYS A 287 -7.66 -26.15 -50.90
CA LYS A 287 -8.01 -25.58 -52.21
C LYS A 287 -8.71 -24.21 -52.28
N LYS A 288 -7.97 -23.24 -52.83
CA LYS A 288 -8.49 -22.03 -53.50
C LYS A 288 -9.53 -22.42 -54.56
N HIS A 289 -10.71 -21.80 -54.51
CA HIS A 289 -11.54 -21.56 -55.69
C HIS A 289 -12.07 -20.13 -55.67
N LYS A 290 -12.16 -19.56 -56.87
CA LYS A 290 -12.57 -18.19 -57.20
C LYS A 290 -14.01 -17.90 -56.77
N SER A 291 -14.26 -16.60 -56.57
CA SER A 291 -15.51 -15.90 -56.30
C SER A 291 -16.82 -16.60 -56.72
N ALA A 292 -17.75 -16.70 -55.78
CA ALA A 292 -19.19 -16.85 -56.03
C ALA A 292 -19.98 -16.16 -54.90
N GLU A 293 -21.08 -15.53 -55.29
CA GLU A 293 -22.07 -14.74 -54.53
C GLU A 293 -22.44 -15.21 -53.11
N PRO A 294 -23.00 -14.31 -52.25
CA PRO A 294 -23.41 -14.66 -50.90
C PRO A 294 -24.68 -15.52 -50.92
N LYS A 295 -24.52 -16.82 -51.17
CA LYS A 295 -25.56 -17.79 -50.86
C LYS A 295 -25.68 -17.84 -49.34
N GLN A 296 -26.85 -17.48 -48.82
CA GLN A 296 -27.23 -17.71 -47.44
C GLN A 296 -27.03 -19.19 -47.13
N THR A 297 -25.92 -19.54 -46.51
CA THR A 297 -25.73 -20.87 -45.95
C THR A 297 -26.59 -20.92 -44.70
N GLU A 298 -27.77 -21.51 -44.80
CA GLU A 298 -28.49 -22.06 -43.66
C GLU A 298 -27.62 -23.16 -43.03
N GLN A 299 -26.61 -22.78 -42.25
CA GLN A 299 -25.92 -23.70 -41.36
C GLN A 299 -26.85 -23.98 -40.19
N LYS A 300 -27.81 -24.88 -40.39
CA LYS A 300 -28.53 -25.47 -39.25
C LYS A 300 -27.51 -26.30 -38.47
N PRO A 301 -27.20 -25.94 -37.21
CA PRO A 301 -26.32 -26.78 -36.40
C PRO A 301 -26.97 -28.17 -36.31
N LYS A 302 -26.23 -29.22 -36.69
CA LYS A 302 -26.67 -30.59 -36.44
C LYS A 302 -26.70 -30.80 -34.93
N ILE A 303 -27.86 -30.60 -34.32
CA ILE A 303 -28.11 -30.91 -32.93
C ILE A 303 -27.90 -32.43 -32.80
N LYS A 304 -26.89 -32.85 -32.06
CA LYS A 304 -26.75 -34.26 -31.68
C LYS A 304 -27.93 -34.57 -30.77
N SER A 305 -28.88 -35.38 -31.24
CA SER A 305 -30.14 -35.69 -30.54
C SER A 305 -29.92 -36.51 -29.27
N SER A 306 -28.80 -37.21 -29.17
CA SER A 306 -28.47 -38.07 -28.03
C SER A 306 -27.38 -37.42 -27.18
N VAL A 307 -27.70 -37.26 -25.90
CA VAL A 307 -26.78 -36.82 -24.86
C VAL A 307 -25.60 -37.80 -24.80
N PRO A 308 -24.35 -37.36 -25.03
CA PRO A 308 -23.20 -38.24 -24.93
C PRO A 308 -23.07 -38.83 -23.53
N ASP A 309 -22.68 -40.11 -23.44
CA ASP A 309 -22.40 -40.78 -22.18
C ASP A 309 -21.21 -40.12 -21.46
N PHE A 310 -21.52 -39.27 -20.49
CA PHE A 310 -20.55 -38.48 -19.75
C PHE A 310 -19.67 -39.32 -18.83
N GLU A 311 -20.16 -40.46 -18.34
CA GLU A 311 -19.38 -41.36 -17.47
C GLU A 311 -18.26 -42.01 -18.26
N ARG A 312 -18.57 -42.55 -19.44
CA ARG A 312 -17.56 -43.12 -20.34
C ARG A 312 -16.57 -42.07 -20.83
N LEU A 313 -17.02 -40.84 -21.09
CA LEU A 313 -16.16 -39.74 -21.45
C LEU A 313 -15.22 -39.33 -20.30
N HIS A 314 -15.75 -39.26 -19.09
CA HIS A 314 -14.99 -38.92 -17.89
C HIS A 314 -13.95 -40.01 -17.56
N ALA A 315 -14.31 -41.29 -17.67
CA ALA A 315 -13.39 -42.41 -17.48
C ALA A 315 -12.25 -42.40 -18.53
N LYS A 316 -12.57 -42.12 -19.80
CA LYS A 316 -11.55 -41.95 -20.86
C LYS A 316 -10.63 -40.76 -20.58
N PHE A 317 -11.19 -39.66 -20.07
CA PHE A 317 -10.43 -38.47 -19.70
C PHE A 317 -9.49 -38.75 -18.52
N GLN A 318 -9.96 -39.38 -17.45
CA GLN A 318 -9.14 -39.77 -16.30
C GLN A 318 -8.00 -40.71 -16.72
N LYS A 319 -8.28 -41.72 -17.55
CA LYS A 319 -7.23 -42.61 -18.07
C LYS A 319 -6.17 -41.86 -18.87
N ARG A 320 -6.56 -40.90 -19.72
CA ARG A 320 -5.61 -40.03 -20.44
C ARG A 320 -4.79 -39.16 -19.48
N PHE A 321 -5.42 -38.58 -18.46
CA PHE A 321 -4.75 -37.76 -17.46
C PHE A 321 -3.70 -38.56 -16.69
N LEU A 322 -4.03 -39.78 -16.27
CA LEU A 322 -3.10 -40.68 -15.59
C LEU A 322 -1.94 -41.11 -16.50
N GLN A 323 -2.17 -41.35 -17.78
CA GLN A 323 -1.11 -41.64 -18.76
C GLN A 323 -0.18 -40.45 -19.01
N GLN A 324 -0.71 -39.22 -18.94
CA GLN A 324 0.10 -37.99 -19.04
C GLN A 324 0.81 -37.61 -17.74
N ARG A 325 0.34 -38.14 -16.59
CA ARG A 325 1.01 -38.05 -15.28
C ARG A 325 2.28 -38.89 -15.16
N LYS A 326 2.89 -39.30 -16.28
CA LYS A 326 4.31 -39.67 -16.29
C LYS A 326 5.08 -38.49 -15.72
N VAL A 327 5.59 -38.65 -14.50
CA VAL A 327 6.32 -37.64 -13.74
C VAL A 327 7.45 -37.14 -14.64
N LYS A 328 7.31 -35.94 -15.19
CA LYS A 328 8.43 -35.25 -15.81
C LYS A 328 9.41 -35.00 -14.67
N HIS A 329 10.65 -35.44 -14.81
CA HIS A 329 11.70 -35.09 -13.85
C HIS A 329 11.66 -33.57 -13.64
N LEU A 330 11.62 -33.15 -12.38
CA LEU A 330 11.60 -31.74 -12.00
C LEU A 330 12.71 -31.03 -12.78
N THR A 331 12.36 -30.01 -13.56
CA THR A 331 13.35 -29.18 -14.26
C THR A 331 14.23 -28.52 -13.21
N VAL A 332 15.45 -29.03 -13.08
CA VAL A 332 16.52 -28.34 -12.36
C VAL A 332 16.89 -27.12 -13.20
N CYS A 333 16.80 -25.92 -12.61
CA CYS A 333 17.22 -24.71 -13.29
C CYS A 333 18.73 -24.78 -13.54
N GLU A 334 19.13 -24.89 -14.80
CA GLU A 334 20.50 -24.60 -15.20
C GLU A 334 20.72 -23.09 -15.00
N PRO A 335 21.75 -22.67 -14.24
CA PRO A 335 22.02 -21.25 -14.05
C PRO A 335 22.34 -20.63 -15.41
N PHE A 336 21.51 -19.67 -15.83
CA PHE A 336 21.72 -18.93 -17.06
C PHE A 336 22.45 -17.63 -16.76
N ASP A 337 23.52 -17.35 -17.50
CA ASP A 337 24.25 -16.11 -17.38
C ASP A 337 23.42 -14.95 -17.94
N LEU A 338 22.85 -14.16 -17.03
CA LEU A 338 22.27 -12.87 -17.36
C LEU A 338 23.38 -11.98 -17.94
N ARG A 339 23.23 -11.54 -19.19
CA ARG A 339 24.13 -10.56 -19.84
C ARG A 339 24.13 -9.17 -19.17
N THR A 340 23.60 -9.05 -17.96
CA THR A 340 23.57 -7.82 -17.15
C THR A 340 24.97 -7.37 -16.73
N SER A 341 25.96 -8.26 -16.72
CA SER A 341 27.39 -7.91 -16.55
C SER A 341 27.92 -7.03 -17.68
N TYR A 342 27.38 -7.17 -18.90
CA TYR A 342 27.79 -6.37 -20.07
C TYR A 342 27.07 -5.02 -20.15
N ILE A 343 26.09 -4.75 -19.28
CA ILE A 343 25.37 -3.48 -19.25
C ILE A 343 26.20 -2.50 -18.41
N PRO A 344 26.79 -1.44 -19.01
CA PRO A 344 27.59 -0.48 -18.26
C PRO A 344 26.70 0.22 -17.23
N SER A 345 27.00 0.02 -15.95
CA SER A 345 26.21 0.66 -14.90
C SER A 345 26.44 2.18 -14.93
N LYS A 346 25.36 2.96 -14.97
CA LYS A 346 25.43 4.43 -14.82
C LYS A 346 25.67 4.86 -13.37
N LYS A 347 26.08 3.92 -12.49
CA LYS A 347 26.21 4.11 -11.05
C LYS A 347 27.23 5.21 -10.72
N GLY A 348 28.36 5.27 -11.42
CA GLY A 348 29.35 6.34 -11.25
C GLY A 348 28.83 7.72 -11.64
N LYS A 349 28.02 7.81 -12.70
CA LYS A 349 27.37 9.07 -13.10
C LYS A 349 26.37 9.54 -12.05
N ILE A 350 25.58 8.62 -11.49
CA ILE A 350 24.61 8.90 -10.43
C ILE A 350 25.30 9.39 -9.15
N LEU A 351 26.40 8.74 -8.74
CA LEU A 351 27.16 9.18 -7.57
C LEU A 351 27.77 10.58 -7.76
N LYS A 352 28.25 10.87 -8.96
CA LYS A 352 28.80 12.20 -9.28
C LYS A 352 27.70 13.28 -9.28
N ASP A 353 26.52 12.96 -9.81
CA ASP A 353 25.35 13.85 -9.81
C ASP A 353 24.87 14.16 -8.38
N ILE A 354 24.82 13.14 -7.51
CA ILE A 354 24.50 13.31 -6.08
C ILE A 354 25.55 14.20 -5.39
N GLN A 355 26.83 14.00 -5.68
CA GLN A 355 27.90 14.83 -5.11
C GLN A 355 27.80 16.28 -5.61
N ASP A 356 27.57 16.47 -6.91
CA ASP A 356 27.36 17.79 -7.52
C ASP A 356 26.13 18.50 -6.93
N ASP A 357 25.04 17.77 -6.67
CA ASP A 357 23.83 18.26 -6.00
C ASP A 357 24.10 18.64 -4.54
N GLU A 358 24.87 17.83 -3.81
CA GLU A 358 25.30 18.15 -2.44
C GLU A 358 26.17 19.41 -2.37
N GLU A 359 27.04 19.64 -3.37
CA GLU A 359 27.96 20.79 -3.42
C GLU A 359 27.27 22.08 -3.92
N LYS A 360 26.39 21.99 -4.93
CA LYS A 360 25.82 23.16 -5.62
C LYS A 360 24.47 23.61 -5.08
N LEU A 361 23.66 22.72 -4.50
CA LEU A 361 22.31 23.07 -4.07
C LEU A 361 22.28 23.67 -2.66
N LYS A 362 21.55 24.78 -2.53
CA LYS A 362 21.23 25.38 -1.22
C LYS A 362 20.27 24.46 -0.47
N GLU A 363 20.52 24.25 0.82
CA GLU A 363 19.69 23.41 1.67
C GLU A 363 18.29 24.03 1.83
N THR A 364 17.24 23.28 1.45
CA THR A 364 15.84 23.75 1.41
C THR A 364 15.05 23.42 2.68
N ARG A 365 15.73 23.16 3.80
CA ARG A 365 15.08 22.78 5.06
C ARG A 365 14.89 23.99 5.98
N TRP A 366 13.63 24.37 6.20
CA TRP A 366 13.25 25.27 7.30
C TRP A 366 13.53 24.60 8.66
N PRO A 367 13.98 25.32 9.70
CA PRO A 367 13.96 26.76 9.84
C PRO A 367 15.35 27.44 9.88
N PHE A 368 16.42 26.92 9.26
CA PHE A 368 17.66 27.71 9.12
C PHE A 368 18.42 27.36 7.83
N ALA A 369 18.67 28.36 6.98
CA ALA A 369 19.42 28.22 5.73
C ALA A 369 20.93 28.38 5.99
N SER A 370 21.56 27.35 6.55
CA SER A 370 23.02 27.24 6.57
C SER A 370 23.55 26.77 5.20
N PRO A 371 24.72 27.25 4.73
CA PRO A 371 25.44 26.57 3.66
C PRO A 371 25.75 25.13 4.07
N ARG A 372 25.56 24.15 3.17
CA ARG A 372 25.85 22.71 3.39
C ARG A 372 27.37 22.46 3.42
N ARG A 373 28.13 23.21 4.24
CA ARG A 373 29.56 22.96 4.43
C ARG A 373 29.70 21.64 5.17
N LYS A 374 30.35 20.66 4.54
CA LYS A 374 30.96 19.54 5.29
C LYS A 374 31.86 20.19 6.35
N PRO A 375 31.82 19.78 7.63
CA PRO A 375 32.81 20.25 8.59
C PRO A 375 34.18 19.90 8.03
N GLN A 376 35.00 20.91 7.71
CA GLN A 376 36.41 20.67 7.45
C GLN A 376 36.99 20.21 8.79
N THR A 377 37.29 18.92 8.88
CA THR A 377 38.18 18.42 9.92
C THR A 377 39.49 19.19 9.76
N GLY A 378 39.78 20.07 10.72
CA GLY A 378 40.96 20.93 10.68
C GLY A 378 42.21 20.10 10.47
N GLN A 379 42.86 20.31 9.33
CA GLN A 379 44.24 19.89 9.16
C GLN A 379 45.13 21.03 9.64
N SER A 380 45.65 20.89 10.84
CA SER A 380 46.81 21.64 11.32
C SER A 380 47.81 20.65 11.90
N GLY A 381 49.00 20.61 11.30
CA GLY A 381 50.23 20.17 11.96
C GLY A 381 50.56 18.67 11.93
N GLU A 382 51.34 18.28 10.93
CA GLU A 382 52.57 17.45 11.07
C GLU A 382 52.49 16.10 11.82
N ASN A 383 52.40 14.99 11.06
CA ASN A 383 53.38 13.88 11.06
C ASN A 383 52.90 12.71 10.16
N PRO A 384 53.69 12.24 9.18
CA PRO A 384 53.34 11.08 8.36
C PRO A 384 54.06 9.82 8.86
N GLN A 385 53.40 8.98 9.65
CA GLN A 385 53.79 7.58 9.80
C GLN A 385 52.60 6.73 10.24
N LEU A 386 52.47 5.56 9.60
CA LEU A 386 51.47 4.49 9.77
C LEU A 386 50.19 4.60 8.93
N LEU A 387 50.33 4.18 7.67
CA LEU A 387 49.29 3.48 6.93
C LEU A 387 48.87 2.22 7.71
N GLY A 388 47.65 2.25 8.24
CA GLY A 388 46.91 1.08 8.71
C GLY A 388 45.50 1.16 8.16
N GLU A 389 45.11 0.18 7.36
CA GLU A 389 43.79 0.01 6.76
C GLU A 389 42.67 0.22 7.78
N GLY A 390 41.92 1.31 7.61
CA GLY A 390 40.69 1.55 8.33
C GLY A 390 39.52 0.94 7.56
N GLU A 391 39.33 -0.38 7.67
CA GLU A 391 38.04 -0.98 7.38
C GLU A 391 36.96 -0.20 8.15
N SER A 392 35.89 0.18 7.46
CA SER A 392 34.70 0.74 8.09
C SER A 392 34.32 -0.14 9.27
N ARG A 393 34.29 0.43 10.48
CA ARG A 393 33.88 -0.30 11.69
C ARG A 393 32.44 -0.80 11.51
N PHE A 394 32.29 -2.00 10.98
CA PHE A 394 31.05 -2.75 11.09
C PHE A 394 30.77 -2.91 12.59
N PRO A 395 29.52 -2.75 13.04
CA PRO A 395 29.19 -2.89 14.45
C PRO A 395 29.65 -4.27 14.91
N LYS A 396 30.50 -4.28 15.95
CA LYS A 396 31.09 -5.50 16.52
C LYS A 396 29.99 -6.53 16.75
N ASN A 397 30.29 -7.78 16.42
CA ASN A 397 29.39 -8.93 16.46
C ASN A 397 29.11 -9.33 17.93
N THR A 398 28.39 -8.48 18.65
CA THR A 398 28.05 -8.65 20.08
C THR A 398 27.14 -9.86 20.26
N GLU A 399 27.32 -10.63 21.33
CA GLU A 399 26.50 -11.81 21.63
C GLU A 399 24.98 -11.53 21.63
N SER A 400 24.60 -10.32 22.02
CA SER A 400 23.23 -9.79 21.93
C SER A 400 22.65 -9.87 20.50
N MET A 401 23.43 -9.47 19.50
CA MET A 401 23.02 -9.50 18.10
C MET A 401 22.86 -10.96 17.61
N ARG A 402 23.76 -11.85 18.03
CA ARG A 402 23.66 -13.28 17.70
C ARG A 402 22.40 -13.92 18.29
N ARG A 403 22.10 -13.64 19.57
CA ARG A 403 20.87 -14.14 20.22
C ARG A 403 19.61 -13.60 19.54
N ARG A 404 19.60 -12.33 19.15
CA ARG A 404 18.47 -11.73 18.40
C ARG A 404 18.25 -12.41 17.05
N LEU A 405 19.32 -12.63 16.27
CA LEU A 405 19.23 -13.32 14.98
C LEU A 405 18.82 -14.79 15.13
N GLN A 406 19.25 -15.46 16.19
CA GLN A 406 18.85 -16.84 16.48
C GLN A 406 17.38 -16.93 16.89
N ALA A 407 16.87 -15.98 17.68
CA ALA A 407 15.45 -15.88 18.00
C ALA A 407 14.59 -15.69 16.73
N LEU A 408 15.04 -14.83 15.79
CA LEU A 408 14.36 -14.64 14.51
C LEU A 408 14.31 -15.94 13.69
N ARG A 409 15.43 -16.67 13.58
CA ARG A 409 15.47 -17.97 12.87
C ARG A 409 14.56 -19.01 13.52
N ASN A 410 14.53 -19.07 14.85
CA ASN A 410 13.68 -20.01 15.57
C ASN A 410 12.19 -19.68 15.37
N ASN A 411 11.83 -18.40 15.44
CA ASN A 411 10.47 -17.94 15.18
C ASN A 411 10.02 -18.22 13.74
N GLU A 412 10.92 -18.05 12.76
CA GLU A 412 10.63 -18.35 11.36
C GLU A 412 10.43 -19.86 11.12
N LYS A 413 11.23 -20.71 11.78
CA LYS A 413 11.04 -22.16 11.75
C LYS A 413 9.72 -22.59 12.38
N GLN A 414 9.36 -21.98 13.51
CA GLN A 414 8.10 -22.26 14.19
C GLN A 414 6.89 -21.87 13.33
N ARG A 415 6.88 -20.67 12.74
CA ARG A 415 5.83 -20.24 11.81
C ARG A 415 5.69 -21.17 10.61
N ARG A 416 6.80 -21.70 10.09
CA ARG A 416 6.76 -22.67 8.98
C ARG A 416 6.15 -24.01 9.41
N GLN A 417 6.44 -24.47 10.63
CA GLN A 417 5.87 -25.71 11.16
C GLN A 417 4.36 -25.55 11.41
N GLU A 418 3.94 -24.43 12.01
CA GLU A 418 2.53 -24.11 12.22
C GLU A 418 1.76 -24.07 10.90
N TYR A 419 2.33 -23.42 9.86
CA TYR A 419 1.73 -23.39 8.52
C TYR A 419 1.55 -24.78 7.89
N LEU A 420 2.55 -25.67 8.07
CA LEU A 420 2.45 -27.04 7.56
C LEU A 420 1.40 -27.87 8.31
N GLN A 421 1.29 -27.68 9.62
CA GLN A 421 0.24 -28.32 10.42
C GLN A 421 -1.15 -27.84 10.01
N GLU A 422 -1.33 -26.54 9.78
CA GLU A 422 -2.60 -25.97 9.33
C GLU A 422 -3.01 -26.48 7.94
N LEU A 423 -2.05 -26.65 7.02
CA LEU A 423 -2.28 -27.29 5.73
C LEU A 423 -2.75 -28.75 5.87
N GLN A 424 -2.13 -29.51 6.77
CA GLN A 424 -2.50 -30.90 7.01
C GLN A 424 -3.90 -31.00 7.64
N GLU A 425 -4.20 -30.14 8.61
CA GLU A 425 -5.54 -30.08 9.23
C GLU A 425 -6.62 -29.68 8.22
N MET A 426 -6.34 -28.72 7.33
CA MET A 426 -7.25 -28.40 6.22
C MET A 426 -7.48 -29.60 5.30
N GLU A 427 -6.43 -30.33 4.95
CA GLU A 427 -6.55 -31.52 4.11
C GLU A 427 -7.39 -32.61 4.79
N GLU A 428 -7.20 -32.83 6.09
CA GLU A 428 -7.98 -33.77 6.88
C GLU A 428 -9.45 -33.34 6.99
N ARG A 429 -9.73 -32.05 7.22
CA ARG A 429 -11.10 -31.51 7.21
C ARG A 429 -11.79 -31.70 5.87
N VAL A 430 -11.09 -31.46 4.76
CA VAL A 430 -11.63 -31.68 3.41
C VAL A 430 -11.90 -33.17 3.15
N LYS A 431 -11.03 -34.07 3.63
CA LYS A 431 -11.25 -35.52 3.55
C LYS A 431 -12.43 -36.00 4.40
N GLN A 432 -12.64 -35.40 5.57
CA GLN A 432 -13.75 -35.75 6.47
C GLN A 432 -15.08 -35.10 6.06
N MET A 433 -15.08 -34.07 5.19
CA MET A 433 -16.31 -33.46 4.71
C MET A 433 -17.07 -34.45 3.80
N PRO A 434 -18.28 -34.89 4.19
CA PRO A 434 -19.07 -35.80 3.36
C PRO A 434 -19.48 -35.09 2.07
N LEU A 435 -19.44 -35.83 0.98
CA LEU A 435 -19.71 -35.31 -0.35
C LEU A 435 -21.19 -34.92 -0.46
N LEU A 436 -21.51 -33.94 -1.32
CA LEU A 436 -22.88 -33.41 -1.43
C LEU A 436 -23.92 -34.50 -1.72
N PHE A 437 -23.57 -35.52 -2.50
CA PHE A 437 -24.47 -36.65 -2.77
C PHE A 437 -24.69 -37.53 -1.53
N GLU A 438 -23.68 -37.75 -0.69
CA GLU A 438 -23.81 -38.50 0.57
C GLU A 438 -24.74 -37.77 1.54
N ARG A 439 -24.63 -36.44 1.63
CA ARG A 439 -25.54 -35.61 2.42
C ARG A 439 -26.98 -35.69 1.93
N VAL A 440 -27.20 -35.65 0.60
CA VAL A 440 -28.53 -35.78 0.00
C VAL A 440 -29.12 -37.18 0.26
N THR A 441 -28.32 -38.23 0.21
CA THR A 441 -28.80 -39.60 0.54
C THR A 441 -29.15 -39.75 2.02
N GLN A 442 -28.41 -39.12 2.94
CA GLN A 442 -28.75 -39.12 4.37
C GLN A 442 -30.07 -38.38 4.63
N VAL A 443 -30.30 -37.23 4.01
CA VAL A 443 -31.57 -36.48 4.13
C VAL A 443 -32.75 -37.28 3.56
N ALA A 444 -32.55 -38.00 2.45
CA ALA A 444 -33.58 -38.84 1.85
C ALA A 444 -33.93 -40.08 2.70
N LEU A 445 -32.97 -40.59 3.49
CA LEU A 445 -33.20 -41.69 4.44
C LEU A 445 -33.90 -41.21 5.73
N PHE A 446 -33.60 -39.99 6.20
CA PHE A 446 -34.26 -39.39 7.36
C PHE A 446 -35.70 -38.94 7.12
N LEU A 447 -36.11 -38.73 5.86
CA LEU A 447 -37.48 -38.37 5.48
C LEU A 447 -38.38 -39.59 5.19
N LYS A 448 -37.87 -40.82 5.38
CA LYS A 448 -38.61 -42.07 5.20
C LYS A 448 -38.98 -42.78 6.51
N TYR A 449 -38.67 -42.16 7.64
CA TYR A 449 -39.19 -42.47 8.97
C TYR A 449 -39.93 -41.24 9.49
#